data_AF-A0A969QQ46-F1
#
_entry.id   AF-A0A969QQ46-F1
#
_cell.length_a   1.000
_cell.length_b   1.000
_cell.length_c   1.000
_cell.angle_alpha   90.00
_cell.angle_beta   90.00
_cell.angle_gamma   90.00
#
_symmetry.space_group_name_H-M   'P 1'
#
loop_
_entity.id
_entity.type
_entity.pdbx_description
1 polymer ?
#
loop_
_entity_poly.entity_id
_entity_poly.type
_entity_poly.pdbx_seq_one_letter_code
_entity_poly.pdbx_strand_id
1 'polypeptide(L)' 'MGSAEVELAAGMGLRLDLPIGPVRLEYGYNLTRNPGEPAGTIHFAIGAAF' A
#
# COMPACT_ATOMS: atom_id res chain seq x y z
N MET A 1 0.51 32.34 8.59
CA MET A 1 1.41 31.17 8.61
C MET A 1 0.57 29.99 8.15
N GLY A 2 0.81 29.50 6.93
CA GLY A 2 0.13 28.32 6.41
C GLY A 2 0.76 27.09 7.04
N SER A 3 0.02 26.39 7.90
CA SER A 3 0.39 25.07 8.37
C SER A 3 0.38 24.15 7.15
N ALA A 4 1.55 23.71 6.69
CA ALA A 4 1.60 22.63 5.72
C ALA A 4 1.06 21.39 6.44
N GLU A 5 -0.17 20.99 6.13
CA GLU A 5 -0.72 19.72 6.59
C GLU A 5 0.08 18.61 5.89
N VAL A 6 1.00 18.01 6.64
CA VAL A 6 1.87 16.95 6.12
C VAL A 6 1.11 15.64 6.17
N GLU A 7 0.68 15.18 5.00
CA GLU A 7 0.06 13.89 4.81
C GLU A 7 1.14 12.79 4.79
N LEU A 8 1.29 12.05 5.89
CA LEU A 8 2.12 10.85 5.96
C LEU A 8 1.34 9.60 5.57
N ALA A 9 1.97 8.76 4.75
CA ALA A 9 1.53 7.40 4.47
C ALA A 9 2.70 6.45 4.71
N ALA A 10 2.43 5.26 5.25
CA ALA A 10 3.37 4.15 5.28
C ALA A 10 2.86 3.02 4.38
N GLY A 11 3.70 2.60 3.45
CA GLY A 11 3.47 1.41 2.64
C GLY A 11 4.34 0.25 3.10
N MET A 12 3.81 -0.97 3.05
CA MET A 12 4.55 -2.21 3.17
C MET A 12 4.41 -3.03 1.90
N GLY A 13 5.52 -3.33 1.23
CA GLY A 13 5.57 -4.22 0.07
C GLY A 13 6.13 -5.59 0.48
N LEU A 14 5.36 -6.65 0.25
CA LEU A 14 5.79 -8.04 0.37
C LEU A 14 5.86 -8.66 -1.03
N ARG A 15 7.04 -9.15 -1.39
CA ARG A 15 7.22 -10.00 -2.57
C ARG A 15 7.46 -11.42 -2.09
N LEU A 16 6.62 -12.33 -2.54
CA LEU A 16 6.73 -13.76 -2.26
C LEU A 16 6.92 -14.48 -3.59
N ASP A 17 8.08 -15.09 -3.79
CA ASP A 17 8.36 -15.97 -4.91
C ASP A 17 7.89 -17.38 -4.55
N LEU A 18 6.62 -17.69 -4.85
CA LEU A 18 6.08 -19.03 -4.65
C LEU A 18 6.37 -19.91 -5.88
N PRO A 19 6.49 -21.24 -5.69
CA PRO A 19 6.63 -22.20 -6.80
C PRO A 19 5.47 -22.15 -7.82
N ILE A 20 4.32 -21.63 -7.40
CA ILE A 20 3.12 -21.45 -8.24
C ILE A 20 3.10 -20.11 -9.02
N GLY A 21 4.08 -19.23 -8.78
CA GLY A 21 4.18 -17.91 -9.41
C GLY A 21 4.59 -16.80 -8.44
N PRO A 22 5.10 -15.67 -8.96
CA PRO A 22 5.44 -14.52 -8.14
C PRO A 22 4.17 -13.82 -7.63
N VAL A 23 4.11 -13.61 -6.32
CA VAL A 23 3.04 -12.87 -5.65
C VAL A 23 3.62 -11.57 -5.12
N ARG A 24 2.95 -10.46 -5.43
CA ARG A 24 3.26 -9.13 -4.91
C ARG A 24 2.08 -8.60 -4.13
N LEU A 25 2.32 -8.28 -2.86
CA LEU A 25 1.36 -7.66 -1.97
C LEU A 25 1.89 -6.29 -1.57
N GLU A 26 1.16 -5.23 -1.88
CA GLU A 26 1.50 -3.86 -1.56
C GLU A 26 0.39 -3.30 -0.68
N TYR A 27 0.69 -3.09 0.59
CA TYR A 27 -0.22 -2.55 1.58
C TYR A 27 0.12 -1.09 1.84
N GLY A 28 -0.64 -0.15 1.28
CA GLY A 28 -0.50 1.28 1.57
C GLY A 28 -1.44 1.71 2.69
N TYR A 29 -0.91 2.17 3.82
CA TYR A 29 -1.67 2.68 4.95
C TYR A 29 -1.40 4.17 5.16
N ASN A 30 -2.45 5.00 5.18
CA ASN A 30 -2.31 6.44 5.42
C ASN A 30 -2.22 6.69 6.94
N LEU A 31 -1.09 7.21 7.43
CA LEU A 31 -0.87 7.52 8.86
C LEU A 31 -1.38 8.91 9.25
N THR A 32 -1.24 9.92 8.38
CA THR A 32 -1.92 11.22 8.54
C THR A 32 -3.22 11.15 7.78
N ARG A 33 -4.22 10.48 8.35
CA ARG A 33 -5.56 10.49 7.79
C ARG A 33 -6.43 11.39 8.66
N ASN A 34 -6.97 12.46 8.08
CA ASN A 34 -8.11 13.16 8.67
C ASN A 34 -9.28 12.16 8.82
N PRO A 35 -10.09 12.23 9.90
CA PRO A 35 -11.19 11.29 10.16
C PRO A 35 -12.27 11.37 9.06
N GLY A 36 -12.04 10.67 7.93
CA GLY A 36 -12.86 10.73 6.71
C GLY A 36 -12.27 10.01 5.48
N GLU A 37 -10.95 10.00 5.26
CA GLU A 37 -10.31 9.66 3.94
C GLU A 37 -9.73 8.23 3.75
N PRO A 38 -10.28 7.27 2.97
CA PRO A 38 -9.96 5.81 3.01
C PRO A 38 -8.63 5.34 3.69
N ALA A 39 -8.73 4.44 4.68
CA ALA A 39 -7.67 4.11 5.66
C ALA A 39 -6.41 3.47 5.08
N GLY A 40 -6.54 2.91 3.88
CA GLY A 40 -5.45 2.29 3.18
C GLY A 40 -5.95 1.62 1.93
N THR A 41 -5.07 1.52 0.95
CA THR A 41 -5.31 0.78 -0.28
C THR A 41 -4.44 -0.46 -0.25
N ILE A 42 -5.09 -1.61 -0.38
CA ILE A 42 -4.43 -2.90 -0.52
C ILE A 42 -4.37 -3.21 -2.00
N HIS A 43 -3.17 -3.19 -2.56
CA HIS A 43 -2.93 -3.70 -3.90
C HIS A 43 -2.30 -5.08 -3.79
N PHE A 44 -2.86 -6.07 -4.49
CA PHE A 44 -2.23 -7.36 -4.63
C PHE A 44 -2.24 -7.77 -6.09
N ALA A 45 -1.13 -8.34 -6.54
CA ALA A 45 -0.96 -8.88 -7.86
C ALA A 45 -0.51 -10.34 -7.74
N ILE A 46 -1.31 -11.23 -8.30
CA ILE A 46 -1.01 -12.66 -8.42
C ILE A 46 -0.95 -12.92 -9.92
N GLY A 47 0.23 -13.22 -10.44
CA GLY A 47 0.36 -13.49 -11.86
C GLY A 47 1.77 -13.91 -12.23
N ALA A 48 1.89 -15.13 -12.76
CA ALA A 48 2.80 -15.32 -13.85
C ALA A 48 2.08 -14.73 -15.08
N ALA A 49 2.58 -13.61 -15.59
CA ALA A 49 2.19 -13.17 -16.93
C ALA A 49 2.70 -14.26 -17.90
N PHE A 50 1.82 -15.18 -18.28
CA PHE A 50 2.05 -16.16 -19.34
C PHE A 50 1.05 -15.93 -20.47
#